data_AF-A0A9D6QGA6-F1
#
_entry.id   AF-A0A9D6QGA6-F1
#
_cell.length_a   1.000
_cell.length_b   1.000
_cell.length_c   1.000
_cell.angle_alpha   90.00
_cell.angle_beta   90.00
_cell.angle_gamma   90.00
#
_symmetry.space_group_name_H-M   'P 1'
#
loop_
_entity.id
_entity.type
_entity.pdbx_description
1 polymer ?
#
loop_
_entity_poly.entity_id
_entity_poly.type
_entity_poly.pdbx_seq_one_letter_code
_entity_poly.pdbx_strand_id
1 'polypeptide(L)'
;MKLLLTFGIVFFVNDCFAQPHNSPEFYFKAKRKKIAVIMKAADFRPNEVIADVGAGEGWFDAALGVHVDSLHFNLEELDSASIKNGKLKEAITAYSKIKARPITCTYIQTVGSKKSTKLPSDSFDKVLLIDSYHHLDFRDEMIADIKRI
;
A
#
# COMPACT_ATOMS: atom_id res chain seq x y z
N MET A 1 42.67 44.76 -26.40
CA MET A 1 41.48 44.46 -27.22
C MET A 1 40.67 43.37 -26.51
N LYS A 2 39.35 43.49 -26.53
CA LYS A 2 38.38 43.03 -25.52
C LYS A 2 38.48 41.55 -25.09
N LEU A 3 38.44 41.40 -23.77
CA LEU A 3 38.05 40.23 -22.99
C LEU A 3 36.57 39.88 -23.29
N LEU A 4 36.28 38.64 -23.67
CA LEU A 4 34.90 38.10 -23.64
C LEU A 4 34.96 36.68 -23.07
N LEU A 5 34.81 36.58 -21.74
CA LEU A 5 34.42 35.34 -21.08
C LEU A 5 32.89 35.26 -21.14
N THR A 6 32.37 34.35 -21.96
CA THR A 6 30.96 33.97 -21.90
C THR A 6 30.78 33.00 -20.72
N PHE A 7 30.30 33.52 -19.59
CA PHE A 7 29.78 32.70 -18.49
C PHE A 7 28.48 32.03 -18.95
N GLY A 8 28.56 30.74 -19.26
CA GLY A 8 27.38 29.90 -19.39
C GLY A 8 26.75 29.70 -18.02
N ILE A 9 25.62 30.36 -17.78
CA ILE A 9 24.77 30.08 -16.61
C ILE A 9 24.07 28.76 -16.88
N VAL A 10 24.60 27.68 -16.31
CA VAL A 10 23.89 26.41 -16.20
C VAL A 10 22.87 26.57 -15.08
N PHE A 11 21.60 26.74 -15.43
CA PHE A 11 20.49 26.57 -14.51
C PHE A 11 20.42 25.09 -14.11
N PHE A 12 21.03 24.73 -12.99
CA PHE A 12 20.55 23.59 -12.23
C PHE A 12 19.22 24.00 -11.62
N VAL A 13 18.13 23.66 -12.31
CA VAL A 13 16.84 23.50 -11.65
C VAL A 13 17.06 22.38 -10.64
N ASN A 14 17.29 22.75 -9.39
CA ASN A 14 17.15 21.84 -8.27
C ASN A 14 15.67 21.44 -8.30
N ASP A 15 15.39 20.27 -8.88
CA ASP A 15 14.14 19.59 -8.65
C ASP A 15 13.93 19.59 -7.14
N CYS A 16 12.81 20.17 -6.74
CA CYS A 16 12.34 20.20 -5.37
C CYS A 16 12.41 18.75 -4.86
N PHE A 17 13.40 18.43 -4.03
CA PHE A 17 13.56 17.10 -3.45
C PHE A 17 12.26 16.78 -2.69
N ALA A 18 11.38 16.01 -3.34
CA ALA A 18 10.28 15.35 -2.66
C ALA A 18 10.92 14.56 -1.52
N GLN A 19 10.54 14.89 -0.29
CA GLN A 19 11.11 14.28 0.91
C GLN A 19 11.06 12.75 0.75
N PRO A 20 12.18 12.02 0.90
CA PRO A 20 12.26 10.59 0.60
C PRO A 20 11.27 9.74 1.41
N HIS A 21 10.73 10.27 2.50
CA HIS A 21 9.71 9.62 3.32
C HIS A 21 8.36 9.41 2.63
N ASN A 22 8.11 10.04 1.48
CA ASN A 22 6.83 9.96 0.76
C ASN A 22 6.92 9.28 -0.62
N SER A 23 7.92 8.44 -0.88
CA SER A 23 7.99 7.64 -2.12
C SER A 23 7.69 6.15 -1.88
N PRO A 24 7.02 5.45 -2.83
CA PRO A 24 6.83 4.02 -2.74
C PRO A 24 8.14 3.24 -2.62
N GLU A 25 9.18 3.60 -3.37
CA GLU A 25 10.46 2.88 -3.36
C GLU A 25 11.14 2.93 -1.99
N PHE A 26 11.11 4.10 -1.34
CA PHE A 26 11.60 4.24 0.03
C PHE A 26 10.77 3.40 0.99
N TYR A 27 9.44 3.44 0.89
CA TYR A 27 8.55 2.63 1.72
C TYR A 27 8.84 1.13 1.57
N PHE A 28 8.91 0.63 0.33
CA PHE A 28 9.22 -0.77 0.04
C PHE A 28 10.54 -1.20 0.67
N LYS A 29 11.59 -0.40 0.50
CA LYS A 29 12.90 -0.64 1.09
C LYS A 29 12.86 -0.63 2.61
N ALA A 30 12.15 0.33 3.21
CA ALA A 30 12.02 0.47 4.66
C ALA A 30 11.22 -0.70 5.29
N LYS A 31 10.18 -1.19 4.60
CA LYS A 31 9.29 -2.24 5.11
C LYS A 31 9.71 -3.66 4.71
N ARG A 32 10.77 -3.84 3.92
CA ARG A 32 11.26 -5.16 3.42
C ARG A 32 11.30 -6.28 4.46
N LYS A 33 11.74 -5.99 5.69
CA LYS A 33 11.83 -6.99 6.76
C LYS A 33 10.44 -7.44 7.24
N LYS A 34 9.52 -6.49 7.38
CA LYS A 34 8.13 -6.76 7.77
C LYS A 34 7.41 -7.55 6.68
N ILE A 35 7.60 -7.15 5.41
CA ILE A 35 7.08 -7.88 4.24
C ILE A 35 7.56 -9.33 4.29
N ALA A 36 8.85 -9.58 4.47
CA ALA A 36 9.38 -10.95 4.52
C ALA A 36 8.77 -11.81 5.66
N VAL A 37 8.55 -11.21 6.84
CA VAL A 37 7.91 -11.91 7.97
C VAL A 37 6.46 -12.24 7.66
N ILE A 38 5.69 -11.28 7.12
CA ILE A 38 4.28 -11.48 6.79
C ILE A 38 4.13 -12.50 5.66
N MET A 39 4.94 -12.41 4.61
CA MET A 39 4.96 -13.39 3.52
C MET A 39 5.17 -14.82 4.02
N LYS A 40 6.10 -14.99 4.98
CA LYS A 40 6.37 -16.30 5.58
C LYS A 40 5.22 -16.78 6.47
N ALA A 41 4.61 -15.90 7.23
CA ALA A 41 3.55 -16.26 8.19
C ALA A 41 2.21 -16.53 7.51
N ALA A 42 1.85 -15.71 6.53
CA ALA A 42 0.58 -15.80 5.84
C ALA A 42 0.54 -16.94 4.81
N ASP A 43 1.70 -17.36 4.28
CA ASP A 43 1.81 -18.39 3.23
C ASP A 43 0.83 -18.11 2.06
N PHE A 44 0.89 -16.89 1.53
CA PHE A 44 -0.02 -16.45 0.47
C PHE A 44 0.10 -17.30 -0.79
N ARG A 45 -1.03 -17.60 -1.41
CA ARG A 45 -1.14 -18.40 -2.63
C ARG A 45 -1.85 -17.60 -3.73
N PRO A 46 -1.50 -17.82 -5.00
CA PRO A 46 -2.20 -17.18 -6.11
C PRO A 46 -3.71 -17.42 -6.06
N ASN A 47 -4.48 -16.39 -6.43
CA ASN A 47 -5.94 -16.34 -6.44
C ASN A 47 -6.63 -16.30 -5.07
N GLU A 48 -5.87 -16.20 -3.96
CA GLU A 48 -6.48 -15.95 -2.66
C GLU A 48 -7.12 -14.56 -2.59
N VAL A 49 -8.28 -14.48 -1.92
CA VAL A 49 -9.01 -13.25 -1.62
C VAL A 49 -8.62 -12.77 -0.24
N ILE A 50 -8.05 -11.56 -0.17
CA ILE A 50 -7.43 -11.02 1.03
C ILE A 50 -8.18 -9.77 1.46
N ALA A 51 -8.60 -9.70 2.72
CA ALA A 51 -9.01 -8.44 3.34
C ALA A 51 -7.82 -7.80 4.06
N ASP A 52 -7.61 -6.49 3.92
CA ASP A 52 -6.73 -5.71 4.80
C ASP A 52 -7.54 -4.61 5.50
N VAL A 53 -7.62 -4.67 6.82
CA VAL A 53 -8.41 -3.76 7.66
C VAL A 53 -7.51 -2.67 8.22
N GLY A 54 -7.82 -1.41 7.89
CA GLY A 54 -6.91 -0.28 8.08
C GLY A 54 -5.73 -0.32 7.11
N ALA A 55 -6.02 -0.49 5.82
CA ALA A 55 -5.03 -0.58 4.75
C ALA A 55 -4.34 0.76 4.43
N GLY A 56 -4.84 1.87 4.98
CA GLY A 56 -4.35 3.22 4.69
C GLY A 56 -4.37 3.53 3.19
N GLU A 57 -3.19 3.83 2.64
CA GLU A 57 -3.00 4.18 1.22
C GLU A 57 -2.77 2.96 0.30
N GLY A 58 -2.75 1.74 0.84
CA GLY A 58 -2.59 0.49 0.07
C GLY A 58 -1.15 0.19 -0.39
N TRP A 59 -0.15 0.90 0.14
CA TRP A 59 1.27 0.70 -0.22
C TRP A 59 1.80 -0.65 0.25
N PHE A 60 1.33 -1.18 1.38
CA PHE A 60 1.77 -2.47 1.86
C PHE A 60 1.23 -3.60 0.97
N ASP A 61 -0.04 -3.52 0.58
CA ASP A 61 -0.71 -4.49 -0.29
C ASP A 61 -0.07 -4.56 -1.67
N ALA A 62 0.21 -3.39 -2.26
CA ALA A 62 0.95 -3.32 -3.51
C ALA A 62 2.35 -3.95 -3.38
N ALA A 63 3.01 -3.80 -2.22
CA ALA A 63 4.30 -4.41 -1.96
C ALA A 63 4.20 -5.94 -1.83
N LEU A 64 3.13 -6.48 -1.24
CA LEU A 64 2.85 -7.92 -1.23
C LEU A 64 2.68 -8.46 -2.67
N GLY A 65 2.01 -7.71 -3.54
CA GLY A 65 1.85 -8.04 -4.95
C GLY A 65 3.16 -8.14 -5.75
N VAL A 66 4.29 -7.66 -5.21
CA VAL A 66 5.62 -7.91 -5.80
C VAL A 66 6.02 -9.38 -5.67
N HIS A 67 5.57 -10.05 -4.62
CA HIS A 67 6.02 -11.38 -4.22
C HIS A 67 5.08 -12.51 -4.64
N VAL A 68 3.77 -12.25 -4.71
CA VAL A 68 2.77 -13.23 -5.15
C VAL A 68 1.94 -12.63 -6.26
N ASP A 69 1.68 -13.44 -7.29
CA ASP A 69 0.82 -13.05 -8.40
C ASP A 69 -0.64 -13.35 -8.09
N SER A 70 -1.52 -12.57 -8.71
CA SER A 70 -2.96 -12.85 -8.77
C SER A 70 -3.64 -12.90 -7.40
N LEU A 71 -3.21 -12.11 -6.42
CA LEU A 71 -3.99 -11.92 -5.18
C LEU A 71 -5.14 -10.94 -5.43
N HIS A 72 -6.26 -11.15 -4.72
CA HIS A 72 -7.45 -10.29 -4.80
C HIS A 72 -7.65 -9.53 -3.49
N PHE A 73 -7.12 -8.30 -3.42
CA PHE A 73 -7.18 -7.47 -2.23
C PHE A 73 -8.48 -6.68 -2.11
N ASN A 74 -9.06 -6.70 -0.92
CA ASN A 74 -10.13 -5.83 -0.46
C ASN A 74 -9.60 -4.98 0.70
N LEU A 75 -9.30 -3.72 0.39
CA LEU A 75 -8.65 -2.77 1.27
C LEU A 75 -9.70 -1.94 1.98
N GLU A 76 -9.80 -2.06 3.29
CA GLU A 76 -10.68 -1.27 4.12
C GLU A 76 -9.90 -0.15 4.83
N GLU A 77 -10.47 1.05 4.84
CA GLU A 77 -9.94 2.19 5.58
C GLU A 77 -11.07 3.10 6.07
N LEU A 78 -10.89 3.72 7.23
CA LEU A 78 -11.83 4.66 7.82
C LEU A 78 -11.77 6.02 7.14
N ASP A 79 -10.56 6.48 6.83
CA ASP A 79 -10.32 7.76 6.18
C ASP A 79 -10.43 7.64 4.66
N SER A 80 -11.53 8.16 4.12
CA SER A 80 -11.75 8.21 2.67
C SER A 80 -10.67 8.99 1.91
N ALA A 81 -9.96 9.93 2.55
CA ALA A 81 -8.86 10.64 1.91
C ALA A 81 -7.65 9.74 1.68
N SER A 82 -7.37 8.83 2.61
CA SER A 82 -6.27 7.85 2.52
C SER A 82 -6.43 6.88 1.35
N ILE A 83 -7.66 6.45 1.02
CA ILE A 83 -7.88 5.53 -0.11
C ILE A 83 -8.09 6.23 -1.46
N LYS A 84 -8.62 7.46 -1.49
CA LYS A 84 -8.98 8.18 -2.75
C LYS A 84 -7.88 9.11 -3.27
N ASN A 85 -6.68 9.07 -2.70
CA ASN A 85 -5.56 9.95 -3.03
C ASN A 85 -4.71 9.48 -4.24
N GLY A 86 -4.99 8.32 -4.84
CA GLY A 86 -4.23 7.77 -5.97
C GLY A 86 -2.89 7.12 -5.60
N LYS A 87 -2.53 7.07 -4.31
CA LYS A 87 -1.26 6.54 -3.80
C LYS A 87 -1.09 5.05 -4.04
N LEU A 88 -2.17 4.27 -4.03
CA LEU A 88 -2.13 2.86 -4.42
C LEU A 88 -1.67 2.68 -5.86
N LYS A 89 -2.19 3.48 -6.80
CA LYS A 89 -1.80 3.41 -8.22
C LYS A 89 -0.34 3.82 -8.42
N GLU A 90 0.11 4.84 -7.69
CA GLU A 90 1.51 5.27 -7.65
C GLU A 90 2.40 4.10 -7.19
N ALA A 91 2.06 3.43 -6.09
CA ALA A 91 2.80 2.29 -5.56
C ALA A 91 2.83 1.11 -6.54
N ILE A 92 1.69 0.71 -7.12
CA ILE A 92 1.63 -0.38 -8.12
C ILE A 92 2.56 -0.08 -9.31
N THR A 93 2.58 1.17 -9.77
CA THR A 93 3.43 1.60 -10.88
C THR A 93 4.91 1.52 -10.52
N ALA A 94 5.30 2.06 -9.36
CA ALA A 94 6.67 1.99 -8.86
C ALA A 94 7.12 0.53 -8.65
N TYR A 95 6.28 -0.28 -8.02
CA TYR A 95 6.61 -1.66 -7.67
C TYR A 95 6.62 -2.61 -8.86
N SER A 96 5.86 -2.33 -9.92
CA SER A 96 5.99 -3.05 -11.19
C SER A 96 7.40 -2.89 -11.79
N LYS A 97 8.04 -1.72 -11.61
CA LYS A 97 9.45 -1.50 -12.02
C LYS A 97 10.40 -2.31 -11.15
N ILE A 98 10.17 -2.37 -9.84
CA ILE A 98 10.96 -3.20 -8.91
C ILE A 98 10.84 -4.69 -9.28
N LYS A 99 9.64 -5.15 -9.62
CA LYS A 99 9.35 -6.53 -10.03
C LYS A 99 9.84 -6.87 -11.44
N ALA A 100 10.18 -5.87 -12.25
CA ALA A 100 10.50 -5.98 -13.68
C ALA A 100 9.38 -6.60 -14.54
N ARG A 101 8.14 -6.58 -14.06
CA ARG A 101 6.92 -7.03 -14.76
C ARG A 101 5.67 -6.46 -14.07
N PRO A 102 4.50 -6.46 -14.74
CA PRO A 102 3.28 -5.97 -14.13
C PRO A 102 2.92 -6.70 -12.83
N ILE A 103 2.38 -5.94 -11.86
CA ILE A 103 1.67 -6.49 -10.71
C ILE A 103 0.32 -7.01 -11.21
N THR A 104 0.04 -8.30 -11.03
CA THR A 104 -1.17 -8.97 -11.52
C THR A 104 -2.30 -9.04 -10.49
N CYS A 105 -2.04 -8.59 -9.26
CA CYS A 105 -3.05 -8.53 -8.20
C CYS A 105 -4.11 -7.47 -8.48
N THR A 106 -5.31 -7.69 -7.97
CA THR A 106 -6.42 -6.74 -8.05
C THR A 106 -6.68 -6.10 -6.69
N TYR A 107 -7.21 -4.87 -6.69
CA TYR A 107 -7.43 -4.10 -5.47
C TYR A 107 -8.80 -3.42 -5.52
N ILE A 108 -9.61 -3.65 -4.49
CA ILE A 108 -10.90 -2.99 -4.28
C ILE A 108 -10.78 -2.21 -2.98
N GLN A 109 -11.11 -0.93 -2.99
CA GLN A 109 -11.03 -0.07 -1.80
C GLN A 109 -12.44 0.21 -1.25
N THR A 110 -12.59 0.04 0.06
CA THR A 110 -13.86 0.16 0.78
C THR A 110 -13.69 1.14 1.95
N VAL A 111 -14.62 2.10 2.09
CA VAL A 111 -14.65 2.98 3.28
C VAL A 111 -15.53 2.33 4.35
N GLY A 112 -14.91 1.83 5.40
CA GLY A 112 -15.63 1.25 6.51
C GLY A 112 -16.18 2.30 7.48
N SER A 113 -16.15 1.96 8.75
CA SER A 113 -16.59 2.78 9.88
C SER A 113 -15.91 2.25 11.14
N LYS A 114 -15.92 3.03 12.22
CA LYS A 114 -15.22 2.64 13.46
C LYS A 114 -15.67 1.30 14.07
N LYS A 115 -16.82 0.75 13.66
CA LYS A 115 -17.41 -0.50 14.17
C LYS A 115 -17.64 -1.58 13.10
N SER A 116 -17.42 -1.27 11.83
CA SER A 116 -17.69 -2.21 10.73
C SER A 116 -16.84 -1.88 9.52
N THR A 117 -16.20 -2.91 8.97
CA THR A 117 -15.40 -2.91 7.76
C THR A 117 -16.22 -2.58 6.50
N LYS A 118 -17.53 -2.89 6.53
CA LYS A 118 -18.41 -2.94 5.34
C LYS A 118 -17.91 -3.86 4.22
N LEU A 119 -17.02 -4.79 4.53
CA LEU A 119 -16.59 -5.84 3.61
C LEU A 119 -17.64 -6.96 3.54
N PRO A 120 -17.74 -7.67 2.40
CA PRO A 120 -18.64 -8.81 2.23
C PRO A 120 -18.37 -9.94 3.24
N SER A 121 -19.42 -10.66 3.65
CA SER A 121 -19.31 -11.78 4.60
C SER A 121 -18.71 -13.04 3.98
N ASP A 122 -18.04 -13.86 4.81
CA ASP A 122 -17.51 -15.20 4.51
C ASP A 122 -16.83 -15.33 3.14
N SER A 123 -16.03 -14.33 2.75
CA SER A 123 -15.51 -14.19 1.38
C SER A 123 -14.00 -14.13 1.26
N PHE A 124 -13.27 -14.19 2.39
CA PHE A 124 -11.82 -14.01 2.43
C PHE A 124 -11.07 -15.28 2.85
N ASP A 125 -10.01 -15.60 2.12
CA ASP A 125 -9.05 -16.65 2.49
C ASP A 125 -8.17 -16.21 3.67
N LYS A 126 -7.86 -14.91 3.75
CA LYS A 126 -7.10 -14.31 4.86
C LYS A 126 -7.57 -12.89 5.16
N VAL A 127 -7.48 -12.51 6.44
CA VAL A 127 -7.67 -11.15 6.91
C VAL A 127 -6.37 -10.62 7.52
N LEU A 128 -5.94 -9.46 7.07
CA LEU A 128 -4.79 -8.72 7.55
C LEU A 128 -5.25 -7.58 8.46
N LEU A 129 -4.47 -7.37 9.52
CA LEU A 129 -4.63 -6.26 10.45
C LEU A 129 -3.25 -5.73 10.82
N ILE A 130 -2.62 -5.03 9.88
CA ILE A 130 -1.20 -4.70 9.92
C ILE A 130 -0.99 -3.33 10.56
N ASP A 131 -0.43 -3.30 11.76
CA ASP A 131 -0.24 -2.07 12.55
C ASP A 131 -1.57 -1.30 12.82
N SER A 132 -2.74 -1.91 12.61
CA SER A 132 -4.05 -1.22 12.75
C SER A 132 -4.80 -1.55 14.04
N TYR A 133 -4.51 -2.68 14.70
CA TYR A 133 -5.23 -3.12 15.90
C TYR A 133 -5.25 -2.08 17.04
N HIS A 134 -4.15 -1.36 17.23
CA HIS A 134 -4.02 -0.37 18.30
C HIS A 134 -4.73 0.97 17.98
N HIS A 135 -5.18 1.16 16.74
CA HIS A 135 -5.97 2.32 16.32
C HIS A 135 -7.49 2.09 16.41
N LEU A 136 -7.92 0.88 16.78
CA LEU A 136 -9.34 0.56 16.89
C LEU A 136 -9.97 1.20 18.15
N ASP A 137 -10.87 2.16 17.92
CA ASP A 137 -11.69 2.79 18.97
C ASP A 137 -12.70 1.81 19.60
N PHE A 138 -13.27 0.91 18.77
CA PHE A 138 -14.30 -0.05 19.15
C PHE A 138 -13.83 -1.48 18.81
N ARG A 139 -12.91 -2.00 19.61
CA ARG A 139 -12.25 -3.29 19.34
C ARG A 139 -13.23 -4.45 19.32
N ASP A 140 -14.14 -4.54 20.28
CA ASP A 140 -15.03 -5.69 20.37
C ASP A 140 -15.97 -5.76 19.17
N GLU A 141 -16.54 -4.62 18.78
CA GLU A 141 -17.39 -4.52 17.59
C GLU A 141 -16.61 -4.79 16.30
N MET A 142 -15.42 -4.18 16.14
CA MET A 142 -14.61 -4.41 14.94
C MET A 142 -14.12 -5.85 14.83
N ILE A 143 -13.71 -6.48 15.94
CA ILE A 143 -13.30 -7.89 15.93
C ILE A 143 -14.50 -8.81 15.66
N ALA A 144 -15.69 -8.47 16.16
CA ALA A 144 -16.90 -9.21 15.80
C ALA A 144 -17.23 -9.07 14.31
N ASP A 145 -17.06 -7.87 13.73
CA ASP A 145 -17.25 -7.66 12.28
C ASP A 145 -16.17 -8.34 11.44
N ILE A 146 -14.91 -8.37 11.88
CA ILE A 146 -13.82 -9.11 11.22
C ILE A 146 -14.09 -10.62 11.22
N LYS A 147 -14.73 -11.16 12.27
CA LYS A 147 -15.11 -12.58 12.32
C LYS A 147 -16.28 -12.93 11.39
N ARG A 148 -17.04 -11.94 10.91
CA ARG A 148 -18.16 -12.11 9.99
C ARG A 148 -17.70 -12.21 8.53
N ILE A 149 -16.54 -11.63 8.21
CA ILE A 149 -16.05 -11.50 6.82
C ILE A 149 -15.24 -12.71 6.37
#